data_AF-A0A410UJ58-F1
#
_entry.id   AF-A0A410UJ58-F1
#
_cell.length_a   1.000
_cell.length_b   1.000
_cell.length_c   1.000
_cell.angle_alpha   90.00
_cell.angle_beta   90.00
_cell.angle_gamma   90.00
#
_symmetry.space_group_name_H-M   'P 1'
#
loop_
_entity.id
_entity.type
_entity.pdbx_description
1 polymer ?
#
loop_
_entity_poly.entity_id
_entity_poly.type
_entity_poly.pdbx_seq_one_letter_code
_entity_poly.pdbx_strand_id
1 'polypeptide(L)'
;MQPTSFVVRQSTRDLTAMSGLAFVGIALHRFAQIAQHIDPKFPTRQGLPSSQILAGYIGLLAEGKSDFEAIEGKRGDRFFAQSLGLSGVPSAATLRQRMDALGVAGSESVDAFAAGAAAQAWPGAFLARDHRPCAARSGRILPGQFR
;
A
#
# COMPACT_ATOMS: atom_id res chain seq x y z
N MET A 1 -14.68 1.90 -4.79
CA MET A 1 -15.48 1.47 -3.62
C MET A 1 -14.65 1.77 -2.39
N GLN A 2 -15.24 2.20 -1.26
CA GLN A 2 -14.42 2.42 -0.06
C GLN A 2 -14.00 1.07 0.51
N PRO A 3 -12.73 0.90 0.96
CA PRO A 3 -12.31 -0.32 1.61
C PRO A 3 -13.10 -0.52 2.90
N THR A 4 -13.36 -1.78 3.23
CA THR A 4 -14.20 -2.13 4.38
C THR A 4 -13.55 -1.64 5.68
N SER A 5 -14.32 -1.13 6.63
CA SER A 5 -13.77 -0.68 7.91
C SER A 5 -13.38 -1.87 8.79
N PHE A 6 -12.09 -2.12 8.94
CA PHE A 6 -11.58 -3.16 9.84
C PHE A 6 -11.30 -2.57 11.22
N VAL A 7 -11.86 -3.18 12.26
CA VAL A 7 -11.55 -2.82 13.66
C VAL A 7 -10.34 -3.63 14.10
N VAL A 8 -9.18 -2.98 14.20
CA VAL A 8 -7.95 -3.61 14.68
C VAL A 8 -8.01 -3.71 16.19
N ARG A 9 -8.00 -4.94 16.72
CA ARG A 9 -7.88 -5.20 18.16
C ARG A 9 -6.54 -5.88 18.44
N GLN A 10 -5.80 -5.36 19.42
CA GLN A 10 -4.62 -6.06 19.92
C GLN A 10 -5.05 -7.37 20.55
N SER A 11 -4.42 -8.47 20.12
CA SER A 11 -4.61 -9.79 20.68
C SER A 11 -3.26 -10.48 20.81
N THR A 12 -3.19 -11.53 21.63
CA THR A 12 -1.98 -12.35 21.82
C THR A 12 -1.66 -13.26 20.63
N ARG A 13 -2.43 -13.17 19.54
CA ARG A 13 -2.25 -13.97 18.31
C ARG A 13 -1.45 -13.16 17.29
N ASP A 14 -0.62 -13.87 16.54
CA ASP A 14 0.13 -13.27 15.44
C ASP A 14 -0.81 -12.70 14.37
N LEU A 15 -0.44 -11.54 13.85
CA LEU A 15 -1.09 -10.92 12.70
C LEU A 15 -0.94 -11.84 11.50
N THR A 16 -2.03 -12.46 11.07
CA THR A 16 -2.06 -13.29 9.86
C THR A 16 -1.85 -12.42 8.63
N ALA A 17 -1.29 -12.96 7.54
CA ALA A 17 -1.04 -12.23 6.29
C ALA A 17 -2.29 -11.48 5.76
N MET A 18 -3.49 -11.99 6.02
CA MET A 18 -4.76 -11.33 5.69
C MET A 18 -4.95 -9.97 6.40
N SER A 19 -4.52 -9.85 7.66
CA SER A 19 -4.64 -8.59 8.41
C SER A 19 -3.76 -7.47 7.86
N GLY A 20 -2.59 -7.80 7.29
CA GLY A 20 -1.71 -6.84 6.64
C GLY A 20 -2.34 -6.25 5.38
N LEU A 21 -3.02 -7.07 4.58
CA LEU A 21 -3.69 -6.62 3.37
C LEU A 21 -4.83 -5.63 3.65
N ALA A 22 -5.61 -5.86 4.70
CA ALA A 22 -6.63 -4.93 5.18
C ALA A 22 -6.01 -3.57 5.56
N PHE A 23 -4.85 -3.57 6.21
CA PHE A 23 -4.14 -2.34 6.56
C PHE A 23 -3.64 -1.59 5.33
N VAL A 24 -3.07 -2.31 4.35
CA VAL A 24 -2.64 -1.74 3.08
C VAL A 24 -3.81 -1.07 2.37
N GLY A 25 -4.97 -1.72 2.29
CA GLY A 25 -6.14 -1.12 1.66
C GLY A 25 -6.62 0.17 2.34
N ILE A 26 -6.64 0.20 3.68
CA ILE A 26 -6.93 1.44 4.42
C ILE A 26 -5.86 2.50 4.14
N ALA A 27 -4.59 2.13 4.09
CA ALA A 27 -3.51 3.07 3.84
C ALA A 27 -3.57 3.67 2.43
N LEU A 28 -3.86 2.85 1.42
CA LEU A 28 -4.01 3.29 0.03
C LEU A 28 -5.19 4.24 -0.14
N HIS A 29 -6.29 4.00 0.57
CA HIS A 29 -7.47 4.85 0.49
C HIS A 29 -7.33 6.14 1.31
N ARG A 30 -6.81 6.05 2.55
CA ARG A 30 -6.74 7.18 3.49
C ARG A 30 -5.54 8.09 3.26
N PHE A 31 -4.35 7.50 3.11
CA PHE A 31 -3.11 8.27 2.98
C PHE A 31 -2.74 8.50 1.53
N ALA A 32 -2.87 7.49 0.67
CA ALA A 32 -2.42 7.63 -0.70
C ALA A 32 -3.44 8.29 -1.64
N GLN A 33 -4.74 8.20 -1.33
CA GLN A 33 -5.82 8.83 -2.11
C GLN A 33 -5.63 8.62 -3.63
N ILE A 34 -5.22 7.40 -4.00
CA ILE A 34 -4.71 7.05 -5.34
C ILE A 34 -5.73 7.37 -6.42
N ALA A 35 -7.01 7.14 -6.13
CA ALA A 35 -8.12 7.46 -7.01
C ALA A 35 -8.13 8.94 -7.42
N GLN A 36 -7.83 9.86 -6.50
CA GLN A 36 -7.87 11.29 -6.78
C GLN A 36 -6.69 11.77 -7.65
N HIS A 37 -5.54 11.09 -7.58
CA HIS A 37 -4.34 11.50 -8.31
C HIS A 37 -4.18 10.80 -9.66
N ILE A 38 -4.61 9.54 -9.75
CA ILE A 38 -4.38 8.69 -10.93
C ILE A 38 -5.59 8.67 -11.87
N ASP A 39 -6.82 8.58 -11.34
CA ASP A 39 -8.01 8.49 -12.19
C ASP A 39 -8.27 9.73 -13.06
N PRO A 40 -7.98 10.99 -12.65
CA PRO A 40 -8.15 12.13 -13.56
C PRO A 40 -7.10 12.16 -14.69
N LYS A 41 -5.91 11.59 -14.46
CA LYS A 41 -4.84 11.54 -15.46
C LYS A 41 -5.02 10.38 -16.45
N PHE A 42 -5.61 9.27 -15.99
CA PHE A 42 -5.85 8.08 -16.78
C PHE A 42 -7.34 7.70 -16.74
N PRO A 43 -8.22 8.53 -17.35
CA PRO A 43 -9.65 8.27 -17.36
C PRO A 43 -9.93 7.00 -18.14
N THR A 44 -10.52 6.03 -17.46
CA THR A 44 -10.91 4.76 -18.06
C THR A 44 -12.35 4.83 -18.55
N ARG A 45 -12.56 4.62 -19.85
CA ARG A 45 -13.89 4.68 -20.48
C ARG A 45 -14.78 3.47 -20.16
N GLN A 46 -14.19 2.31 -19.90
CA GLN A 46 -14.88 1.06 -19.55
C GLN A 46 -14.00 0.16 -18.66
N GLY A 47 -14.63 -0.51 -17.68
CA GLY A 47 -13.98 -1.47 -16.79
C GLY A 47 -13.47 -0.88 -15.46
N LEU A 48 -12.52 -1.57 -14.82
CA LEU A 48 -11.93 -1.14 -13.55
C LEU A 48 -11.13 0.15 -13.74
N PRO A 49 -11.25 1.14 -12.83
CA PRO A 49 -10.44 2.35 -12.89
C PRO A 49 -8.97 2.05 -12.65
N SER A 50 -8.10 2.89 -13.19
CA SER A 50 -6.65 2.74 -13.15
C SER A 50 -6.12 2.67 -11.71
N SER A 51 -6.73 3.42 -10.79
CA SER A 51 -6.43 3.35 -9.36
C SER A 51 -6.67 1.98 -8.73
N GLN A 52 -7.72 1.27 -9.15
CA GLN A 52 -8.05 -0.07 -8.66
C GLN A 52 -7.11 -1.13 -9.25
N ILE A 53 -6.68 -0.98 -10.51
CA ILE A 53 -5.65 -1.84 -11.10
C ILE A 53 -4.35 -1.74 -10.30
N LEU A 54 -3.92 -0.51 -9.98
CA LEU A 54 -2.72 -0.27 -9.18
C LEU A 54 -2.86 -0.82 -7.76
N ALA A 55 -4.00 -0.59 -7.11
CA ALA A 55 -4.27 -1.12 -5.77
C ALA A 55 -4.25 -2.66 -5.74
N GLY A 56 -4.77 -3.33 -6.78
CA GLY A 56 -4.69 -4.78 -6.93
C GLY A 56 -3.23 -5.28 -7.03
N TYR A 57 -2.40 -4.61 -7.82
CA TYR A 57 -0.98 -4.97 -7.91
C TYR A 57 -0.21 -4.71 -6.61
N ILE A 58 -0.45 -3.58 -5.93
CA ILE A 58 0.14 -3.30 -4.62
C ILE A 58 -0.27 -4.35 -3.58
N GLY A 59 -1.52 -4.81 -3.63
CA GLY A 59 -2.00 -5.92 -2.79
C GLY A 59 -1.24 -7.22 -3.01
N LEU A 60 -0.88 -7.55 -4.26
CA LEU A 60 -0.04 -8.71 -4.57
C LEU A 60 1.39 -8.54 -4.04
N LEU A 61 1.97 -7.35 -4.21
CA LEU A 61 3.30 -7.02 -3.69
C LEU A 61 3.34 -7.12 -2.16
N ALA A 62 2.26 -6.72 -1.48
CA ALA A 62 2.13 -6.86 -0.02
C ALA A 62 2.09 -8.33 0.45
N GLU A 63 1.61 -9.25 -0.39
CA GLU A 63 1.71 -10.70 -0.14
C GLU A 63 3.08 -11.29 -0.51
N GLY A 64 3.99 -10.49 -1.08
CA GLY A 64 5.30 -10.95 -1.56
C GLY A 64 5.26 -11.60 -2.95
N LYS A 65 4.19 -11.41 -3.71
CA LYS A 65 4.06 -11.93 -5.08
C LYS A 65 4.26 -10.79 -6.08
N SER A 66 5.36 -10.87 -6.83
CA SER A 66 5.68 -9.90 -7.88
C SER A 66 5.16 -10.29 -9.26
N ASP A 67 4.72 -11.54 -9.45
CA ASP A 67 4.20 -11.98 -10.74
C ASP A 67 2.71 -11.65 -10.92
N PHE A 68 2.37 -11.25 -12.15
CA PHE A 68 1.00 -10.87 -12.51
C PHE A 68 0.04 -12.06 -12.55
N GLU A 69 0.51 -13.29 -12.76
CA GLU A 69 -0.35 -14.49 -12.78
C GLU A 69 -0.92 -14.79 -11.39
N ALA A 70 -0.24 -14.33 -10.33
CA ALA A 70 -0.71 -14.47 -8.96
C ALA A 70 -2.11 -13.85 -8.71
N ILE A 71 -2.53 -12.88 -9.53
CA ILE A 71 -3.87 -12.28 -9.43
C ILE A 71 -4.98 -13.29 -9.74
N GLU A 72 -4.71 -14.30 -10.57
CA GLU A 72 -5.72 -15.30 -10.96
C GLU A 72 -6.17 -16.11 -9.74
N GLY A 73 -5.22 -16.47 -8.87
CA GLY A 73 -5.52 -17.12 -7.59
C GLY A 73 -6.34 -16.26 -6.62
N LYS A 74 -6.45 -14.95 -6.88
CA LYS A 74 -7.21 -13.99 -6.06
C LYS A 74 -8.57 -13.65 -6.64
N ARG A 75 -8.91 -14.10 -7.86
CA ARG A 75 -10.16 -13.72 -8.53
C ARG A 75 -11.42 -14.20 -7.78
N GLY A 76 -11.31 -15.30 -7.02
CA GLY A 76 -12.38 -15.81 -6.15
C GLY A 76 -12.33 -15.30 -4.69
N ASP A 77 -11.27 -14.56 -4.33
CA ASP A 77 -11.03 -14.14 -2.95
C ASP A 77 -11.76 -12.83 -2.65
N ARG A 78 -12.89 -12.92 -1.96
CA ARG A 78 -13.68 -11.76 -1.55
C ARG A 78 -12.94 -10.87 -0.55
N PHE A 79 -12.08 -11.46 0.30
CA PHE A 79 -11.34 -10.71 1.29
C PHE A 79 -10.31 -9.79 0.62
N PHE A 80 -9.65 -10.27 -0.44
CA PHE A 80 -8.72 -9.47 -1.23
C PHE A 80 -9.40 -8.23 -1.83
N ALA A 81 -10.54 -8.43 -2.50
CA ALA A 81 -11.30 -7.34 -3.11
C ALA A 81 -11.83 -6.34 -2.05
N GLN A 82 -12.39 -6.85 -0.95
CA GLN A 82 -12.95 -6.01 0.12
C GLN A 82 -11.90 -5.23 0.92
N SER A 83 -10.72 -5.82 1.09
CA SER A 83 -9.61 -5.20 1.80
C SER A 83 -9.10 -3.97 1.05
N LEU A 84 -8.92 -4.11 -0.26
CA LEU A 84 -8.40 -3.06 -1.13
C LEU A 84 -9.47 -2.10 -1.66
N GLY A 85 -10.76 -2.39 -1.45
CA GLY A 85 -11.87 -1.58 -1.97
C GLY A 85 -12.09 -1.74 -3.48
N LEU A 86 -11.77 -2.92 -4.01
CA LEU A 86 -11.92 -3.25 -5.43
C LEU A 86 -13.38 -3.66 -5.73
N SER A 87 -13.95 -3.16 -6.83
CA SER A 87 -15.23 -3.62 -7.35
C SER A 87 -15.15 -5.00 -8.01
N GLY A 88 -13.95 -5.42 -8.38
CA GLY A 88 -13.68 -6.73 -8.95
C GLY A 88 -12.17 -6.93 -9.13
N VAL A 89 -11.73 -8.19 -9.13
CA VAL A 89 -10.31 -8.54 -9.33
C VAL A 89 -10.04 -8.65 -10.84
N PRO A 90 -9.06 -7.91 -11.39
CA PRO A 90 -8.72 -7.98 -12.81
C PRO A 90 -8.09 -9.32 -13.18
N SER A 91 -8.12 -9.65 -14.48
CA SER A 91 -7.32 -10.76 -15.01
C SER A 91 -5.84 -10.41 -15.06
N ALA A 92 -4.96 -11.42 -15.07
CA ALA A 92 -3.52 -11.23 -15.27
C ALA A 92 -3.23 -10.50 -16.59
N ALA A 93 -3.97 -10.84 -17.65
CA ALA A 93 -3.84 -10.18 -18.95
C ALA A 93 -4.25 -8.70 -18.89
N THR A 94 -5.38 -8.39 -18.26
CA THR A 94 -5.85 -7.01 -18.08
C THR A 94 -4.90 -6.21 -17.19
N LEU A 95 -4.37 -6.83 -16.14
CA LEU A 95 -3.42 -6.21 -15.22
C LEU A 95 -2.15 -5.81 -15.97
N ARG A 96 -1.55 -6.72 -16.73
CA ARG A 96 -0.37 -6.45 -17.56
C ARG A 96 -0.62 -5.32 -18.57
N GLN A 97 -1.66 -5.45 -19.39
CA GLN A 97 -1.99 -4.44 -20.41
C GLN A 97 -2.19 -3.04 -19.84
N ARG A 98 -2.87 -2.95 -18.68
CA ARG A 98 -3.13 -1.66 -18.03
C ARG A 98 -1.89 -1.10 -17.35
N MET A 99 -1.07 -1.95 -16.75
CA MET A 99 0.19 -1.54 -16.13
C MET A 99 1.21 -1.09 -17.19
N ASP A 100 1.29 -1.79 -18.33
CA ASP A 100 2.11 -1.37 -19.48
C ASP A 100 1.63 -0.03 -20.05
N ALA A 101 0.31 0.16 -20.14
CA ALA A 101 -0.27 1.44 -20.57
C ALA A 101 -0.02 2.58 -19.57
N LEU A 102 0.11 2.26 -18.27
CA LEU A 102 0.53 3.23 -17.27
C LEU A 102 2.02 3.55 -17.45
N GLY A 103 2.89 2.54 -17.54
CA GLY A 103 4.29 2.68 -17.93
C GLY A 103 5.00 3.92 -17.38
N VAL A 104 5.69 4.65 -18.27
CA VAL A 104 6.46 5.87 -17.92
C VAL A 104 5.56 7.04 -17.51
N ALA A 105 4.38 7.18 -18.10
CA ALA A 105 3.45 8.27 -17.76
C ALA A 105 2.86 8.10 -16.33
N GLY A 106 2.72 6.84 -15.91
CA GLY A 106 2.29 6.45 -14.57
C GLY A 106 3.38 6.67 -13.54
N SER A 107 4.65 6.37 -13.85
CA SER A 107 5.75 6.55 -12.91
C SER A 107 5.92 8.00 -12.48
N GLU A 108 5.83 8.97 -13.40
CA GLU A 108 5.89 10.40 -13.03
C GLU A 108 4.74 10.81 -12.09
N SER A 109 3.56 10.24 -12.30
CA SER A 109 2.39 10.52 -11.46
C SER A 109 2.51 9.86 -10.08
N VAL A 110 3.12 8.68 -10.01
CA VAL A 110 3.42 7.97 -8.76
C VAL A 110 4.56 8.65 -8.02
N ASP A 111 5.58 9.16 -8.71
CA ASP A 111 6.72 9.89 -8.13
C ASP A 111 6.26 11.23 -7.55
N ALA A 112 5.43 11.97 -8.28
CA ALA A 112 4.81 13.20 -7.78
C ALA A 112 3.95 12.93 -6.54
N PHE A 113 3.21 11.82 -6.54
CA PHE A 113 2.47 11.37 -5.37
C PHE A 113 3.41 10.97 -4.21
N ALA A 114 4.47 10.20 -4.45
CA ALA A 114 5.41 9.74 -3.44
C ALA A 114 6.15 10.91 -2.79
N ALA A 115 6.53 11.94 -3.55
CA ALA A 115 7.10 13.17 -3.05
C ALA A 115 6.13 13.92 -2.11
N GLY A 116 4.86 14.02 -2.49
CA GLY A 116 3.81 14.63 -1.66
C GLY A 116 3.49 13.82 -0.39
N ALA A 117 3.44 12.49 -0.52
CA ALA A 117 3.19 11.59 0.60
C ALA A 117 4.36 11.57 1.59
N ALA A 118 5.61 11.60 1.12
CA ALA A 118 6.79 11.72 1.99
C ALA A 118 6.78 13.01 2.81
N ALA A 119 6.34 14.12 2.21
CA ALA A 119 6.20 15.40 2.91
C ALA A 119 5.10 15.39 3.98
N GLN A 120 4.06 14.57 3.82
CA GLN A 120 2.93 14.49 4.75
C GLN A 120 3.07 13.37 5.80
N ALA A 121 3.78 12.29 5.48
CA ALA A 121 3.93 11.12 6.35
C ALA A 121 5.14 11.19 7.29
N TRP A 122 6.16 12.00 6.99
CA TRP A 122 7.36 12.12 7.82
C TRP A 122 7.71 13.57 8.18
N PRO A 123 7.11 14.14 9.24
CA PRO A 123 7.70 15.28 9.90
C PRO A 123 8.95 14.81 10.67
N GLY A 124 10.11 14.71 9.99
CA GLY A 124 11.42 14.66 10.65
C GLY A 124 12.42 13.55 10.30
N ALA A 125 12.22 12.71 9.27
CA ALA A 125 13.12 11.57 9.01
C ALA A 125 14.09 11.70 7.82
N PHE A 126 14.17 12.85 7.13
CA PHE A 126 15.12 13.01 6.02
C PHE A 126 16.49 13.61 6.42
N LEU A 127 16.66 14.02 7.68
CA LEU A 127 17.95 14.44 8.24
C LEU A 127 18.59 13.30 9.04
N ALA A 128 18.94 12.20 8.37
CA ALA A 128 19.93 11.24 8.88
C ALA A 128 20.43 10.32 7.77
N ARG A 129 20.93 10.90 6.67
CA ARG A 129 21.90 10.22 5.82
C ARG A 129 23.30 10.44 6.39
N ASP A 130 23.49 10.08 7.66
CA ASP A 130 24.80 10.12 8.31
C ASP A 130 25.26 8.69 8.53
N HIS A 131 26.24 8.30 7.74
CA HIS A 131 27.09 7.15 8.00
C HIS A 131 27.66 7.27 9.42
N ARG A 132 27.17 6.49 10.38
CA ARG A 132 27.94 6.16 11.59
C ARG A 132 27.88 4.67 11.90
N PRO A 133 29.02 4.03 12.21
CA PRO A 133 29.11 2.61 12.46
C PRO A 133 28.46 2.23 13.80
N CYS A 134 27.91 1.01 13.84
CA CYS A 134 27.42 0.32 15.02
C CYS A 134 28.46 0.31 16.16
N ALA A 135 28.34 1.19 17.14
CA ALA A 135 28.91 0.95 18.47
C ALA A 135 28.22 1.80 19.54
N ALA A 136 27.79 1.11 20.60
CA ALA A 136 27.55 1.62 21.95
C ALA A 136 26.33 2.55 22.18
N ARG A 137 25.18 1.94 22.50
CA ARG A 137 24.20 2.53 23.42
C ARG A 137 24.19 1.69 24.72
N SER A 138 25.20 1.92 25.55
CA SER A 138 25.21 1.48 26.96
C SER A 138 24.39 2.47 27.78
N GLY A 139 23.48 1.94 28.60
CA GLY A 139 22.43 2.69 29.28
C GLY A 139 22.94 3.62 30.38
N ARG A 140 22.21 4.73 30.56
CA ARG A 140 22.21 5.53 31.78
C ARG A 140 20.78 5.60 32.28
N ILE A 141 20.46 4.73 33.23
CA ILE A 141 19.20 4.73 33.99
C ILE A 141 19.39 5.69 35.16
N LEU A 142 18.54 6.71 35.27
CA LEU A 142 18.42 7.59 36.43
C LEU A 142 17.62 6.85 37.52
N PRO A 143 18.13 6.69 38.76
CA PRO A 143 17.39 6.06 39.84
C PRO A 143 16.59 7.14 40.59
N GLY A 144 15.27 6.95 40.71
CA GLY A 144 14.48 7.87 41.52
C GLY A 144 12.98 7.78 41.33
N GLN A 145 12.40 6.58 41.35
CA GLN A 145 11.03 6.34 41.80
C GLN A 145 10.86 4.83 41.96
N PHE A 146 10.98 4.30 43.18
CA PHE A 146 10.08 3.30 43.73
C PHE A 146 10.40 3.19 45.23
N ARG A 147 9.31 3.21 45.99
CA ARG A 147 9.16 3.35 47.43
C ARG A 147 9.84 2.24 48.24
#